data_AF-A0A2V2UA79-F1
#
_entry.id   AF-A0A2V2UA79-F1
#
_cell.length_a   1.000
_cell.length_b   1.000
_cell.length_c   1.000
_cell.angle_alpha   90.00
_cell.angle_beta   90.00
_cell.angle_gamma   90.00
#
_symmetry.space_group_name_H-M   'P 1'
#
loop_
_entity.id
_entity.type
_entity.pdbx_description
1 polymer ?
#
loop_
_entity_poly.entity_id
_entity_poly.type
_entity_poly.pdbx_seq_one_letter_code
_entity_poly.pdbx_strand_id
1 'polypeptide(L)'
;MDNSHNRSKSQQRGRIALDLEHENILEEDERRIDTKICILYGVEVEEAKEIHANYHSDRLHFLLRDRARKHGMTESTFSKKLESLNFYSYAYMVSRGQLMEMAAVDILYKGLCISENNGPNNFDDRYISFYG
;
A
#
# COMPACT_ATOMS: atom_id res chain seq x y z
N MET A 1 20.26 -2.25 -33.11
CA MET A 1 19.03 -1.43 -33.03
C MET A 1 18.49 -1.57 -31.62
N ASP A 2 18.57 -0.47 -30.87
CA ASP A 2 18.41 -0.39 -29.42
C ASP A 2 16.93 -0.15 -29.08
N ASN A 3 16.25 -1.18 -28.55
CA ASN A 3 14.81 -1.15 -28.25
C ASN A 3 14.52 -1.12 -26.74
N SER A 4 15.54 -0.84 -25.92
CA SER A 4 15.48 -0.86 -24.45
C SER A 4 14.90 0.42 -23.84
N HIS A 5 15.00 1.55 -24.55
CA HIS A 5 14.68 2.89 -24.03
C HIS A 5 13.18 3.27 -24.09
N ASN A 6 12.33 2.49 -24.77
CA ASN A 6 10.94 2.87 -24.99
C ASN A 6 9.95 2.27 -23.96
N ARG A 7 10.32 1.16 -23.30
CA ARG A 7 9.47 0.55 -22.25
C ARG A 7 9.39 1.40 -20.99
N SER A 8 10.49 2.03 -20.58
CA SER A 8 10.53 2.87 -19.38
C SER A 8 9.65 4.11 -19.48
N LYS A 9 9.61 4.76 -20.66
CA LYS A 9 8.76 5.94 -20.91
C LYS A 9 7.27 5.60 -20.90
N SER A 10 6.87 4.46 -21.48
CA SER A 10 5.46 4.04 -21.43
C SER A 10 5.03 3.58 -20.04
N GLN A 11 5.89 2.90 -19.28
CA GLN A 11 5.60 2.53 -17.89
C GLN A 11 5.45 3.78 -16.99
N GLN A 12 6.28 4.81 -17.20
CA GLN A 12 6.16 6.07 -16.47
C GLN A 12 4.86 6.82 -16.81
N ARG A 13 4.40 6.77 -18.07
CA ARG A 13 3.13 7.38 -18.48
C ARG A 13 1.92 6.75 -17.79
N GLY A 14 1.90 5.41 -17.68
CA GLY A 14 0.83 4.70 -16.96
C GLY A 14 0.81 5.08 -15.47
N ARG A 15 1.98 5.15 -14.84
CA ARG A 15 2.11 5.53 -13.43
C ARG A 15 1.64 6.96 -13.15
N ILE A 16 2.06 7.91 -13.99
CA ILE A 16 1.66 9.33 -13.85
C ILE A 16 0.16 9.51 -14.06
N ALA A 17 -0.45 8.78 -15.01
CA ALA A 17 -1.89 8.85 -15.23
C ALA A 17 -2.70 8.32 -14.03
N LEU A 18 -2.21 7.26 -13.37
CA LEU A 18 -2.83 6.72 -12.17
C LEU A 18 -2.68 7.67 -10.97
N ASP A 19 -1.51 8.28 -10.79
CA ASP A 19 -1.27 9.21 -9.68
C ASP A 19 -2.15 10.47 -9.76
N LEU A 20 -2.39 10.97 -10.98
CA LEU A 20 -3.18 12.17 -11.23
C LEU A 20 -4.69 11.97 -11.00
N GLU A 21 -5.18 10.75 -11.22
CA GLU A 21 -6.57 10.38 -10.89
C GLU A 21 -6.77 10.21 -9.38
N HIS A 22 -5.80 9.62 -8.67
CA HIS A 22 -5.91 9.41 -7.23
C HIS A 22 -5.76 10.69 -6.39
N GLU A 23 -5.23 11.79 -6.93
CA GLU A 23 -5.22 13.08 -6.23
C GLU A 23 -6.62 13.69 -6.03
N ASN A 24 -7.65 13.22 -6.75
CA ASN A 24 -9.00 13.81 -6.71
C ASN A 24 -10.14 12.82 -6.40
N ILE A 25 -9.85 11.57 -6.03
CA ILE A 25 -10.87 10.52 -5.86
C ILE A 25 -11.31 10.39 -4.39
N LEU A 26 -12.61 10.58 -4.15
CA LEU A 26 -13.31 10.18 -2.93
C LEU A 26 -13.48 8.66 -2.90
N GLU A 27 -13.56 8.03 -1.72
CA GLU A 27 -13.68 6.56 -1.51
C GLU A 27 -14.69 5.86 -2.45
N GLU A 28 -15.76 6.55 -2.86
CA GLU A 28 -16.82 6.00 -3.74
C GLU A 28 -16.39 5.81 -5.20
N ASP A 29 -15.34 6.47 -5.66
CA ASP A 29 -14.86 6.39 -7.04
C ASP A 29 -13.83 5.28 -7.27
N GLU A 30 -13.32 4.65 -6.20
CA GLU A 30 -12.32 3.58 -6.33
C GLU A 30 -12.85 2.35 -7.10
N ARG A 31 -14.13 2.02 -6.88
CA ARG A 31 -14.78 0.92 -7.59
C ARG A 31 -14.96 1.19 -9.09
N ARG A 32 -14.88 2.46 -9.52
CA ARG A 32 -14.98 2.86 -10.92
C ARG A 32 -13.63 2.80 -11.64
N ILE A 33 -12.52 2.71 -10.90
CA ILE A 33 -11.18 2.64 -11.48
C ILE A 33 -10.99 1.34 -12.28
N ASP A 34 -11.52 0.20 -11.82
CA ASP A 34 -11.46 -1.08 -12.56
C ASP A 34 -11.99 -0.92 -14.00
N THR A 35 -13.14 -0.23 -14.15
CA THR A 35 -13.76 0.01 -15.46
C THR A 35 -12.93 0.96 -16.32
N LYS A 36 -12.32 1.98 -15.72
CA LYS A 36 -11.38 2.87 -16.42
C LYS A 36 -10.15 2.11 -16.89
N ILE A 37 -9.60 1.22 -16.08
CA ILE A 37 -8.44 0.37 -16.44
C ILE A 37 -8.81 -0.55 -17.62
N CYS A 38 -9.97 -1.20 -17.59
CA CYS A 38 -10.47 -1.98 -18.74
C CYS A 38 -10.46 -1.15 -20.03
N ILE A 39 -10.99 0.07 -19.99
CA ILE A 39 -11.10 0.95 -21.17
C ILE A 39 -9.72 1.41 -21.64
N LEU A 40 -8.84 1.80 -20.72
CA LEU A 40 -7.52 2.37 -21.03
C LEU A 40 -6.55 1.33 -21.58
N TYR A 41 -6.55 0.12 -21.00
CA TYR A 41 -5.60 -0.93 -21.34
C TYR A 41 -6.18 -2.01 -22.25
N GLY A 42 -7.49 -2.01 -22.49
CA GLY A 42 -8.18 -3.02 -23.30
C GLY A 42 -8.16 -4.42 -22.66
N VAL A 43 -8.07 -4.48 -21.33
CA VAL A 43 -7.94 -5.72 -20.55
C VAL A 43 -9.27 -6.18 -19.99
N GLU A 44 -9.35 -7.47 -19.66
CA GLU A 44 -10.52 -8.03 -18.99
C GLU A 44 -10.68 -7.47 -17.58
N VAL A 45 -11.90 -7.57 -17.04
CA VAL A 45 -12.23 -7.05 -15.70
C VAL A 45 -11.40 -7.69 -14.61
N GLU A 46 -11.04 -8.97 -14.75
CA GLU A 46 -10.22 -9.65 -13.74
C GLU A 46 -8.76 -9.15 -13.74
N GLU A 47 -8.18 -8.99 -14.94
CA GLU A 47 -6.86 -8.40 -15.10
C GLU A 47 -6.84 -6.94 -14.63
N ALA A 48 -7.91 -6.17 -14.88
CA ALA A 48 -8.04 -4.80 -14.38
C ALA A 48 -8.03 -4.72 -12.85
N LYS A 49 -8.71 -5.65 -12.16
CA LYS A 49 -8.68 -5.73 -10.69
C LYS A 49 -7.28 -6.05 -10.16
N GLU A 50 -6.55 -6.93 -10.83
CA GLU A 50 -5.17 -7.25 -10.45
C GLU A 50 -4.24 -6.06 -10.65
N ILE A 51 -4.36 -5.36 -11.79
CA ILE A 51 -3.61 -4.12 -12.05
C ILE A 51 -3.90 -3.08 -10.96
N HIS A 52 -5.17 -2.94 -10.58
CA HIS A 52 -5.58 -2.01 -9.55
C HIS A 52 -5.04 -2.39 -8.15
N ALA A 53 -5.15 -3.66 -7.77
CA ALA A 53 -4.58 -4.16 -6.51
C ALA A 53 -3.05 -3.99 -6.47
N ASN A 54 -2.37 -4.21 -7.60
CA ASN A 54 -0.93 -4.02 -7.72
C ASN A 54 -0.52 -2.55 -7.57
N TYR A 55 -1.31 -1.61 -8.10
CA TYR A 55 -1.10 -0.18 -7.88
C TYR A 55 -1.11 0.17 -6.38
N HIS A 56 -2.15 -0.27 -5.67
CA HIS A 56 -2.28 -0.03 -4.23
C HIS A 56 -1.20 -0.76 -3.42
N SER A 57 -0.79 -1.95 -3.86
CA SER A 57 0.35 -2.67 -3.31
C SER A 57 1.63 -1.83 -3.37
N ASP A 58 1.99 -1.28 -4.53
CA ASP A 58 3.19 -0.45 -4.64
C ASP A 58 3.11 0.82 -3.78
N ARG A 59 1.93 1.43 -3.71
CA ARG A 59 1.68 2.66 -2.97
C ARG A 59 1.76 2.45 -1.46
N LEU A 60 1.10 1.41 -0.94
CA LEU A 60 1.20 1.01 0.47
C LEU A 60 2.65 0.69 0.85
N HIS A 61 3.40 0.03 -0.02
CA HIS A 61 4.79 -0.33 0.24
C HIS A 61 5.66 0.92 0.41
N PHE A 62 5.49 1.89 -0.50
CA PHE A 62 6.19 3.16 -0.44
C PHE A 62 5.89 3.94 0.86
N LEU A 63 4.60 4.08 1.20
CA LEU A 63 4.15 4.80 2.39
C LEU A 63 4.63 4.14 3.69
N LEU A 64 4.50 2.80 3.76
CA LEU A 64 4.93 2.03 4.92
C LEU A 64 6.45 2.10 5.12
N ARG A 65 7.22 2.00 4.03
CA ARG A 65 8.67 2.13 4.05
C ARG A 65 9.11 3.52 4.49
N ASP A 66 8.50 4.58 3.95
CA ASP A 66 8.85 5.95 4.35
C ASP A 66 8.56 6.19 5.83
N ARG A 67 7.43 5.70 6.33
CA ARG A 67 7.10 5.74 7.77
C ARG A 67 8.10 4.94 8.61
N ALA A 68 8.41 3.71 8.22
CA ALA A 68 9.37 2.87 8.94
C ALA A 68 10.75 3.54 9.03
N ARG A 69 11.22 4.14 7.92
CA ARG A 69 12.47 4.89 7.87
C ARG A 69 12.45 6.13 8.78
N LYS A 70 11.34 6.88 8.78
CA LYS A 70 11.17 8.05 9.68
C LYS A 70 11.25 7.66 11.17
N HIS A 71 10.85 6.44 11.51
CA HIS A 71 10.95 5.88 12.85
C HIS A 71 12.24 5.06 13.10
N GLY A 72 13.22 5.13 12.21
CA GLY A 72 14.56 4.55 12.43
C GLY A 72 14.69 3.06 12.10
N MET A 73 13.70 2.44 11.46
CA MET A 73 13.79 1.04 11.03
C MET A 73 14.75 0.89 9.84
N THR A 74 15.65 -0.10 9.91
CA THR A 74 16.57 -0.41 8.81
C THR A 74 15.86 -1.17 7.69
N GLU A 75 16.32 -1.00 6.45
CA GLU A 75 15.76 -1.68 5.28
C GLU A 75 15.76 -3.21 5.44
N SER A 76 16.83 -3.78 6.02
CA SER A 76 16.93 -5.22 6.27
C SER A 76 15.88 -5.73 7.24
N THR A 77 15.58 -4.95 8.29
CA THR A 77 14.55 -5.29 9.28
C THR A 77 13.16 -5.15 8.68
N PHE A 78 12.96 -4.11 7.88
CA PHE A 78 11.72 -3.87 7.16
C PHE A 78 11.38 -5.03 6.21
N SER A 79 12.29 -5.43 5.31
CA SER A 79 12.04 -6.52 4.35
C SER A 79 11.72 -7.85 5.04
N LYS A 80 12.49 -8.20 6.09
CA LYS A 80 12.27 -9.44 6.85
C LYS A 80 10.90 -9.48 7.54
N LYS A 81 10.43 -8.34 8.04
CA LYS A 81 9.12 -8.23 8.70
C LYS A 81 7.98 -8.11 7.72
N LEU A 82 8.23 -7.58 6.52
CA LEU A 82 7.21 -7.45 5.48
C LEU A 82 6.77 -8.83 4.97
N GLU A 83 7.69 -9.80 4.88
CA GLU A 83 7.38 -11.19 4.47
C GLU A 83 6.35 -11.89 5.37
N SER A 84 6.25 -11.52 6.64
CA SER A 84 5.29 -12.11 7.58
C SER A 84 3.94 -11.40 7.61
N LEU A 85 3.81 -10.26 6.92
CA LEU A 85 2.56 -9.51 6.84
C LEU A 85 1.77 -9.92 5.60
N ASN A 86 0.46 -10.05 5.76
CA ASN A 86 -0.45 -10.30 4.63
C ASN A 86 -0.70 -9.01 3.84
N PHE A 87 0.36 -8.50 3.22
CA PHE A 87 0.42 -7.21 2.55
C PHE A 87 -0.58 -7.10 1.39
N TYR A 88 -0.64 -8.15 0.55
CA TYR A 88 -1.51 -8.18 -0.62
C TYR A 88 -3.00 -8.11 -0.25
N SER A 89 -3.40 -8.71 0.87
CA SER A 89 -4.81 -8.65 1.31
C SER A 89 -5.28 -7.23 1.60
N TYR A 90 -4.41 -6.40 2.20
CA TYR A 90 -4.74 -5.00 2.47
C TYR A 90 -4.80 -4.17 1.19
N ALA A 91 -3.88 -4.39 0.24
CA ALA A 91 -3.92 -3.74 -1.06
C ALA A 91 -5.21 -4.05 -1.83
N TYR A 92 -5.68 -5.30 -1.75
CA TYR A 92 -6.97 -5.70 -2.32
C TYR A 92 -8.14 -5.01 -1.62
N MET A 93 -8.17 -4.94 -0.29
CA MET A 93 -9.24 -4.23 0.43
C MET A 93 -9.30 -2.74 0.06
N VAL A 94 -8.14 -2.11 -0.15
CA VAL A 94 -8.05 -0.72 -0.60
C VAL A 94 -8.60 -0.58 -2.03
N SER A 95 -8.21 -1.45 -2.96
CA SER A 95 -8.71 -1.38 -4.35
C SER A 95 -10.22 -1.60 -4.48
N ARG A 96 -10.85 -2.27 -3.50
CA ARG A 96 -12.32 -2.43 -3.43
C ARG A 96 -13.03 -1.25 -2.75
N GLY A 97 -12.29 -0.26 -2.26
CA GLY A 97 -12.80 0.84 -1.43
C GLY A 97 -13.36 0.36 -0.09
N GLN A 98 -12.85 -0.76 0.44
CA GLN A 98 -13.24 -1.29 1.76
C GLN A 98 -12.37 -0.74 2.89
N LEU A 99 -11.20 -0.22 2.56
CA LEU A 99 -10.22 0.29 3.51
C LEU A 99 -9.48 1.48 2.90
N MET A 100 -9.25 2.53 3.68
CA MET A 100 -8.44 3.65 3.25
C MET A 100 -6.95 3.31 3.24
N GLU A 101 -6.20 3.86 2.28
CA GLU A 101 -4.75 3.68 2.20
C GLU A 101 -4.05 3.99 3.52
N MET A 102 -4.36 5.13 4.15
CA MET A 102 -3.73 5.52 5.43
C MET A 102 -4.10 4.57 6.57
N ALA A 103 -5.32 4.07 6.60
CA ALA A 103 -5.75 3.09 7.60
C ALA A 103 -5.03 1.74 7.39
N ALA A 104 -4.86 1.30 6.14
CA ALA A 104 -4.07 0.12 5.80
C ALA A 104 -2.60 0.28 6.24
N VAL A 105 -1.99 1.44 5.97
CA VAL A 105 -0.62 1.75 6.42
C VAL A 105 -0.52 1.73 7.94
N ASP A 106 -1.49 2.30 8.67
CA ASP A 106 -1.50 2.26 10.14
C ASP A 106 -1.56 0.83 10.68
N ILE A 107 -2.42 -0.03 10.12
CA ILE A 107 -2.55 -1.43 10.53
C ILE A 107 -1.25 -2.20 10.23
N LEU A 108 -0.72 -2.06 9.01
CA LEU A 108 0.53 -2.69 8.60
C LEU A 108 1.71 -2.23 9.47
N TYR A 109 1.79 -0.94 9.77
CA TYR A 109 2.84 -0.37 10.61
C TYR A 109 2.76 -0.90 12.05
N LYS A 110 1.56 -1.02 12.62
CA LYS A 110 1.37 -1.70 13.92
C LYS A 110 1.87 -3.15 13.86
N GLY A 111 1.59 -3.88 12.78
CA GLY A 111 2.11 -5.23 12.57
C GLY A 111 3.65 -5.28 12.55
N LEU A 112 4.28 -4.33 11.84
CA LEU A 112 5.74 -4.18 11.84
C LEU A 112 6.32 -3.92 13.24
N CYS A 113 5.64 -3.12 14.07
CA CYS A 113 6.07 -2.82 15.44
C CYS A 113 5.77 -3.94 16.43
N ILE A 114 4.66 -4.67 16.31
CA ILE A 114 4.32 -5.79 17.21
C ILE A 114 5.34 -6.94 17.06
N SER A 115 5.87 -7.17 15.85
CA SER A 115 6.99 -8.11 15.65
C SER A 115 8.31 -7.68 16.32
N GLU A 116 8.39 -6.44 16.80
CA GLU A 116 9.50 -5.90 17.62
C GLU A 116 9.29 -6.19 19.11
N ASN A 117 8.05 -6.43 19.55
CA ASN A 117 7.67 -6.58 20.96
C ASN A 117 7.51 -8.03 21.43
N ASN A 118 7.85 -9.01 20.58
CA ASN A 118 7.99 -10.42 20.97
C ASN A 118 9.41 -10.77 21.45
N GLY A 119 10.13 -9.78 21.97
CA GLY A 119 11.08 -10.01 23.06
C GLY A 119 10.30 -10.07 24.38
N PRO A 120 10.67 -10.93 25.35
CA PRO A 120 9.97 -11.00 26.62
C PRO A 120 10.29 -9.72 27.42
N ASN A 121 9.48 -8.66 27.26
CA ASN A 121 9.28 -7.53 28.18
C ASN A 121 8.78 -6.31 27.40
N ASN A 122 7.51 -5.93 27.61
CA ASN A 122 6.96 -4.56 27.62
C ASN A 122 5.44 -4.55 27.32
N PHE A 123 4.69 -5.48 27.89
CA PHE A 123 3.36 -5.16 28.38
C PHE A 123 3.54 -4.63 29.80
N ASP A 124 3.90 -3.35 29.92
CA ASP A 124 3.75 -2.64 31.19
C ASP A 124 2.59 -1.66 31.03
N ASP A 125 1.53 -2.03 31.74
CA ASP A 125 0.25 -1.36 31.85
C ASP A 125 0.41 0.13 32.16
N ARG A 126 0.18 0.99 31.16
CA ARG A 126 -0.04 2.42 31.40
C ARG A 126 -1.34 2.89 30.76
N TYR A 127 -2.43 2.34 31.27
CA TYR A 127 -3.70 3.07 31.32
C TYR A 127 -3.55 4.21 32.32
N ILE A 128 -3.30 5.42 31.83
CA ILE A 128 -3.42 6.63 32.64
C ILE A 128 -4.92 6.91 32.81
N SER A 129 -5.47 6.56 33.97
CA SER A 129 -6.82 6.99 34.37
C SER A 129 -6.76 8.43 34.86
N PHE A 130 -7.35 9.36 34.09
CA PHE A 130 -7.54 10.76 34.50
C PHE A 130 -8.82 10.92 35.32
N TYR A 131 -8.86 10.34 36.53
CA TYR A 131 -9.78 10.79 37.59
C TYR A 131 -9.14 10.46 38.95
N GLY A 132 -8.63 11.50 39.60
CA GLY A 132 -8.13 11.52 40.97
C GLY A 132 -8.12 12.95 41.46
#